data_AF-A0A176J3V8-F1
#
_entry.id   AF-A0A176J3V8-F1
#
_cell.length_a   1.000
_cell.length_b   1.000
_cell.length_c   1.000
_cell.angle_alpha   90.00
_cell.angle_beta   90.00
_cell.angle_gamma   90.00
#
_symmetry.space_group_name_H-M   'P 1'
#
loop_
_entity.id
_entity.type
_entity.pdbx_description
1 polymer ?
#
loop_
_entity_poly.entity_id
_entity_poly.type
_entity_poly.pdbx_seq_one_letter_code
_entity_poly.pdbx_strand_id
1 'polypeptide(L)' 'MNIYETVVEKYRQRMVEVAGKHGYTAEETVKVSQHLDKLLNMSTHPVRQGMSRAHDDIKYSTNKKS' A
#
# COMPACT_ATOMS: atom_id res chain seq x y z
N MET A 1 -4.82 -18.28 13.45
CA MET A 1 -4.56 -17.51 12.22
C MET A 1 -5.02 -16.08 12.49
N ASN A 2 -4.12 -15.10 12.45
CA ASN A 2 -4.47 -13.72 12.72
C ASN A 2 -5.23 -13.16 11.49
N ILE A 3 -6.44 -12.62 11.69
CA ILE A 3 -7.26 -12.08 10.61
C ILE A 3 -6.50 -10.97 9.87
N TYR A 4 -5.69 -10.19 10.59
CA TYR A 4 -4.84 -9.14 10.01
C TYR A 4 -3.77 -9.69 9.08
N GLU A 5 -3.08 -10.79 9.46
CA GLU A 5 -2.09 -11.44 8.59
C GLU A 5 -2.75 -11.94 7.30
N THR A 6 -3.96 -12.51 7.40
CA THR A 6 -4.69 -13.02 6.22
C THR A 6 -5.06 -11.89 5.25
N VAL A 7 -5.42 -10.72 5.77
CA VAL A 7 -5.75 -9.55 4.95
C VAL A 7 -4.48 -8.96 4.31
N VAL A 8 -3.38 -8.85 5.06
CA VAL A 8 -2.09 -8.38 4.53
C VAL A 8 -1.60 -9.27 3.39
N GLU A 9 -1.64 -10.59 3.56
CA GLU A 9 -1.18 -11.53 2.52
C GLU A 9 -2.04 -11.47 1.25
N LYS A 10 -3.35 -11.29 1.38
CA LYS A 10 -4.23 -11.07 0.22
C LYS A 10 -3.84 -9.81 -0.56
N TYR A 11 -3.52 -8.71 0.13
CA TYR A 11 -3.11 -7.47 -0.54
C TYR A 11 -1.70 -7.55 -1.12
N ARG A 12 -0.79 -8.33 -0.52
CA ARG A 12 0.52 -8.66 -1.12
C ARG A 12 0.38 -9.35 -2.46
N GLN A 13 -0.43 -10.42 -2.51
CA GLN A 13 -0.66 -11.16 -3.76
C GLN A 13 -1.29 -10.27 -4.82
N ARG A 14 -2.30 -9.46 -4.44
CA ARG A 14 -2.93 -8.50 -5.34
C ARG A 14 -1.93 -7.48 -5.90
N MET A 15 -1.00 -6.98 -5.09
CA MET A 15 0.02 -6.05 -5.57
C MET A 15 0.90 -6.70 -6.64
N VAL A 16 1.36 -7.94 -6.40
CA VAL A 16 2.20 -8.68 -7.35
C VAL A 16 1.44 -8.94 -8.65
N GLU A 17 0.17 -9.34 -8.59
CA GLU A 17 -0.66 -9.55 -9.77
C GLU A 17 -0.87 -8.28 -10.59
N VAL A 18 -1.17 -7.15 -9.93
CA VAL A 18 -1.41 -5.88 -10.62
C VAL A 18 -0.10 -5.36 -11.21
N ALA A 19 1.02 -5.45 -10.47
CA ALA A 19 2.34 -5.09 -10.96
C ALA A 19 2.77 -5.94 -12.15
N GLY A 20 2.51 -7.26 -12.14
CA GLY A 20 2.80 -8.15 -13.25
C GLY A 20 1.98 -7.85 -14.50
N LYS A 21 0.74 -7.37 -14.34
CA LYS A 21 -0.17 -7.05 -15.46
C LYS A 21 0.01 -5.63 -16.01
N HIS A 22 0.22 -4.64 -15.15
CA HIS A 22 0.19 -3.21 -15.51
C HIS A 22 1.57 -2.55 -15.40
N GLY A 23 2.53 -3.21 -14.74
CA GLY A 23 3.84 -2.64 -14.41
C GLY A 23 3.88 -2.03 -13.01
N TYR A 24 5.08 -1.92 -12.45
CA TYR A 24 5.29 -1.42 -11.09
C TYR A 24 4.95 0.07 -10.92
N THR A 25 4.95 0.83 -12.00
CA THR A 25 4.69 2.28 -12.02
C THR A 25 3.27 2.63 -12.44
N ALA A 26 2.42 1.64 -12.75
CA ALA A 26 1.03 1.87 -13.07
C ALA A 26 0.27 2.41 -11.85
N GLU A 27 -0.70 3.27 -12.11
CA GLU A 27 -1.49 3.93 -11.06
C GLU A 27 -2.21 2.91 -10.18
N GLU A 28 -2.70 1.83 -10.77
CA GLU A 28 -3.35 0.71 -10.09
C GLU A 28 -2.39 0.01 -9.13
N THR A 29 -1.15 -0.23 -9.57
CA THR A 29 -0.11 -0.84 -8.72
C THR A 29 0.25 0.07 -7.56
N VAL A 30 0.36 1.38 -7.80
CA VAL A 30 0.62 2.40 -6.77
C VAL A 30 -0.52 2.47 -5.75
N LYS A 31 -1.78 2.43 -6.19
CA LYS A 31 -2.94 2.42 -5.29
C LYS A 31 -2.95 1.19 -4.39
N VAL A 32 -2.65 0.02 -4.96
CA VAL A 32 -2.60 -1.24 -4.19
C VAL A 32 -1.43 -1.25 -3.21
N SER A 33 -0.26 -0.74 -3.60
CA SER A 33 0.91 -0.67 -2.70
C SER A 33 0.69 0.28 -1.52
N GLN A 34 0.07 1.45 -1.75
CA GLN A 34 -0.30 2.39 -0.68
C GLN A 34 -1.33 1.78 0.29
N HIS A 35 -2.28 1.00 -0.22
CA HIS A 35 -3.26 0.33 0.64
C HIS A 35 -2.60 -0.77 1.49
N LEU A 36 -1.70 -1.55 0.89
CA LEU A 36 -0.94 -2.57 1.61
C LEU A 36 -0.05 -1.95 2.69
N ASP A 37 0.61 -0.83 2.42
CA ASP A 37 1.43 -0.11 3.40
C ASP A 37 0.60 0.35 4.62
N LYS A 38 -0.60 0.90 4.39
CA LYS A 38 -1.54 1.25 5.47
C LYS A 38 -1.90 0.04 6.33
N LEU A 39 -2.19 -1.10 5.71
CA LEU A 39 -2.50 -2.34 6.44
C LEU A 39 -1.32 -2.85 7.27
N LEU A 40 -0.11 -2.79 6.69
CA LEU A 40 1.11 -3.16 7.39
C LEU A 40 1.34 -2.27 8.60
N ASN A 41 1.22 -0.94 8.43
CA ASN A 41 1.35 0.03 9.52
C ASN A 41 0.33 -0.20 10.64
N MET A 42 -0.91 -0.57 10.30
CA MET A 42 -1.93 -0.91 11.31
C MET A 42 -1.61 -2.22 12.05
N SER A 43 -1.02 -3.20 11.35
CA SER A 43 -0.67 -4.50 11.93
C SER A 43 0.58 -4.46 12.81
N THR A 44 1.55 -3.59 12.50
CA THR A 44 2.82 -3.44 13.24
C THR A 44 2.72 -2.42 14.37
N HIS A 45 1.81 -1.46 14.25
CA HIS A 45 1.55 -0.46 15.27
C HIS A 45 0.09 -0.54 15.74
N PRO A 46 -0.21 -1.34 16.78
CA PRO A 46 -1.51 -1.28 17.43
C PRO A 46 -1.64 0.10 18.10
N VAL A 47 -2.20 1.04 17.35
CA VAL A 47 -2.79 2.31 17.79
C VAL A 47 -2.00 3.01 18.91
N ARG A 48 -1.01 3.82 18.57
CA ARG A 48 -0.78 5.04 19.38
C ARG A 48 -1.94 5.98 19.08
N GLN A 49 -3.00 5.82 19.85
CA GLN A 49 -4.20 6.65 19.83
C GLN A 49 -3.77 8.09 20.12
N GLY A 50 -3.89 8.97 19.13
CA GLY A 50 -3.58 10.39 19.28
C GLY A 50 -2.19 10.77 18.79
N MET A 51 -2.01 10.80 17.48
CA MET A 51 -1.18 11.80 16.82
C MET A 51 -1.49 11.74 15.33
N SER A 52 -2.21 12.75 14.85
CA SER A 52 -2.33 13.09 13.44
C SER A 52 -0.93 13.16 12.83
N ARG A 53 -0.44 12.06 12.27
CA ARG A 53 0.70 12.13 11.36
C ARG A 53 0.12 12.67 10.08
N ALA A 54 0.40 13.95 9.87
CA ALA A 54 0.13 14.69 8.66
C ALA A 54 0.38 13.77 7.47
N HIS A 55 -0.62 13.76 6.60
CA HIS A 55 -0.61 13.18 5.28
C HIS A 55 0.58 13.81 4.53
N ASP A 56 1.77 13.24 4.65
CA ASP A 56 2.82 13.52 3.68
C ASP A 56 2.38 12.77 2.43
N ASP A 57 1.70 13.51 1.55
CA ASP A 57 1.48 13.16 0.17
C ASP A 57 2.85 12.80 -0.43
N ILE A 58 3.24 11.53 -0.33
CA ILE A 58 4.29 10.96 -1.16
C ILE A 58 3.71 11.01 -2.57
N LYS A 59 3.89 12.14 -3.25
CA LYS A 59 3.67 12.31 -4.68
C LYS A 59 4.60 11.32 -5.36
N TYR A 60 4.09 10.13 -5.65
CA TYR A 60 4.71 9.23 -6.61
C TYR A 60 4.74 9.99 -7.93
N SER A 61 5.91 10.50 -8.29
CA SER A 61 6.14 11.27 -9.50
C SER A 61 5.85 10.38 -10.71
N THR A 62 4.66 10.51 -11.29
CA THR A 62 4.34 9.94 -12.60
C THR A 62 5.13 10.71 -13.65
N ASN A 63 6.38 10.31 -13.87
CA ASN A 63 7.20 10.84 -14.94
C ASN A 63 6.68 10.27 -16.28
N LYS A 64 5.66 10.93 -16.85
CA LYS A 64 5.38 10.88 -18.29
C LYS A 64 6.51 11.65 -18.98
N LYS A 65 7.45 10.97 -19.61
CA LYS A 65 8.27 11.58 -20.67
C LYS A 65 7.78 11.05 -22.01
N SER A 66 7.18 11.98 -22.74
CA SER A 66 6.85 11.91 -24.17
C SER A 66 8.11 11.96 -25.03
#